data_AF-A0A0N9XF38-F1
#
_entry.id   AF-A0A0N9XF38-F1
#
_cell.length_a   1.000
_cell.length_b   1.000
_cell.length_c   1.000
_cell.angle_alpha   90.00
_cell.angle_beta   90.00
_cell.angle_gamma   90.00
#
_symmetry.space_group_name_H-M   'P 1'
#
loop_
_entity.id
_entity.type
_entity.pdbx_description
1 polymer ?
#
loop_
_entity_poly.entity_id
_entity_poly.type
_entity_poly.pdbx_seq_one_letter_code
_entity_poly.pdbx_strand_id
1 'polypeptide(L)'
;AKSQLAHILEVTHGWREIMGRVPSMPWVPGEPIPEGLHYPRKYTSDDIQLVVEECARDRREGFEVLVEEWGTSGRKRPTLQDLVNLLERAKLYRAVDYLTVKVLNGEPQSRDQSEEELFDKLERAIQNDQRVH
;
A
#
# COMPACT_ATOMS: atom_id res chain seq x y z
N ALA A 1 -8.74 20.51 -5.40
CA ALA A 1 -9.81 19.56 -5.06
C ALA A 1 -9.16 18.39 -4.34
N LYS A 2 -9.68 17.96 -3.19
CA LYS A 2 -9.13 16.80 -2.47
C LYS A 2 -9.31 15.54 -3.32
N SER A 3 -8.24 14.77 -3.50
CA SER A 3 -8.29 13.52 -4.26
C SER A 3 -9.10 12.48 -3.50
N GLN A 4 -10.01 11.78 -4.18
CA GLN A 4 -10.76 10.69 -3.56
C GLN A 4 -9.82 9.55 -3.09
N LEU A 5 -8.68 9.35 -3.76
CA LEU A 5 -7.64 8.43 -3.29
C LEU A 5 -7.05 8.86 -1.95
N ALA A 6 -6.76 10.17 -1.80
CA ALA A 6 -6.24 10.71 -0.56
C ALA A 6 -7.21 10.47 0.60
N HIS A 7 -8.51 10.69 0.37
CA HIS A 7 -9.54 10.40 1.35
C HIS A 7 -9.64 8.90 1.71
N ILE A 8 -9.59 8.00 0.71
CA ILE A 8 -9.59 6.54 0.96
C ILE A 8 -8.41 6.15 1.87
N LEU A 9 -7.22 6.67 1.57
CA LEU A 9 -6.00 6.36 2.30
C LEU A 9 -5.92 7.05 3.66
N GLU A 10 -6.55 8.20 3.84
CA GLU A 10 -6.62 8.88 5.14
C GLU A 10 -7.48 8.10 6.13
N VAL A 11 -8.70 7.73 5.74
CA VAL A 11 -9.65 7.01 6.61
C VAL A 11 -9.13 5.63 7.03
N THR A 12 -8.34 5.00 6.17
CA THR A 12 -7.76 3.67 6.42
C THR A 12 -6.38 3.72 7.06
N HIS A 13 -5.84 4.92 7.30
CA HIS A 13 -4.43 5.15 7.62
C HIS A 13 -3.45 4.51 6.61
N GLY A 14 -3.92 4.18 5.41
CA GLY A 14 -3.17 3.45 4.39
C GLY A 14 -1.96 4.22 3.87
N TRP A 15 -1.96 5.56 3.93
CA TRP A 15 -0.79 6.36 3.54
C TRP A 15 0.45 6.04 4.38
N ARG A 16 0.28 5.72 5.68
CA ARG A 16 1.38 5.33 6.58
C ARG A 16 1.96 3.99 6.17
N GLU A 17 1.08 3.03 5.88
CA GLU A 17 1.45 1.70 5.39
C GLU A 17 2.25 1.77 4.08
N ILE A 18 1.87 2.68 3.18
CA ILE A 18 2.56 2.89 1.92
C ILE A 18 3.90 3.59 2.12
N MET A 19 3.94 4.67 2.90
CA MET A 19 5.18 5.39 3.21
C MET A 19 6.22 4.44 3.85
N GLY A 20 5.81 3.66 4.84
CA GLY A 20 6.67 2.66 5.47
C GLY A 20 7.06 1.51 4.54
N ARG A 21 6.40 1.36 3.38
CA ARG A 21 6.72 0.32 2.39
C ARG A 21 7.65 0.76 1.28
N VAL A 22 7.88 2.05 1.07
CA VAL A 22 8.73 2.55 -0.02
C VAL A 22 10.16 2.00 0.13
N PRO A 23 10.66 1.22 -0.86
CA PRO A 23 12.02 0.70 -0.81
C PRO A 23 13.07 1.80 -0.94
N SER A 24 14.21 1.62 -0.30
CA SER A 24 15.41 2.43 -0.50
C SER A 24 16.36 1.76 -1.51
N MET A 25 17.47 2.43 -1.80
CA MET A 25 18.55 1.88 -2.61
C MET A 25 18.98 0.49 -2.07
N PRO A 26 19.26 -0.49 -2.94
CA PRO A 26 19.50 -0.33 -4.38
C PRO A 26 18.25 -0.36 -5.27
N TRP A 27 17.04 -0.47 -4.72
CA TRP A 27 15.82 -0.44 -5.53
C TRP A 27 15.63 0.90 -6.22
N VAL A 28 15.13 0.86 -7.45
CA VAL A 28 14.78 2.04 -8.25
C VAL A 28 13.34 1.94 -8.74
N PRO A 29 12.61 3.06 -8.85
CA PRO A 29 11.24 3.02 -9.36
C PRO A 29 11.10 2.37 -10.73
N GLY A 30 9.99 1.67 -10.95
CA GLY A 30 9.72 0.85 -12.13
C GLY A 30 10.28 -0.57 -12.06
N GLU A 31 11.08 -0.91 -11.05
CA GLU A 31 11.48 -2.30 -10.80
C GLU A 31 10.54 -2.99 -9.81
N PRO A 32 10.44 -4.33 -9.85
CA PRO A 32 9.66 -5.09 -8.89
C PRO A 32 10.03 -4.71 -7.44
N ILE A 33 9.02 -4.53 -6.60
CA ILE A 33 9.25 -4.28 -5.17
C ILE A 33 9.91 -5.53 -4.57
N PRO A 34 11.00 -5.37 -3.78
CA PRO A 34 11.67 -6.53 -3.18
C PRO A 34 10.71 -7.42 -2.40
N GLU A 35 10.88 -8.73 -2.56
CA GLU A 35 10.08 -9.74 -1.87
C GLU A 35 10.43 -9.81 -0.38
N GLY A 36 9.47 -10.29 0.43
CA GLY A 36 9.62 -10.40 1.89
C GLY A 36 9.34 -9.12 2.68
N LEU A 37 9.55 -9.19 3.99
CA LEU A 37 9.33 -8.09 4.94
C LEU A 37 10.60 -7.25 5.20
N HIS A 38 11.77 -7.84 4.93
CA HIS A 38 13.08 -7.29 5.28
C HIS A 38 13.79 -6.76 4.04
N TYR A 39 13.45 -5.54 3.64
CA TYR A 39 14.26 -4.75 2.72
C TYR A 39 14.43 -3.33 3.24
N PRO A 40 15.51 -2.63 2.85
CA PRO A 40 15.75 -1.26 3.28
C PRO A 40 14.57 -0.35 2.92
N ARG A 41 14.05 0.39 3.90
CA ARG A 41 12.97 1.36 3.70
C ARG A 41 13.54 2.75 3.47
N LYS A 42 12.91 3.51 2.58
CA LYS A 42 13.28 4.90 2.32
C LYS A 42 12.93 5.80 3.50
N TYR A 43 11.81 5.51 4.16
CA TYR A 43 11.28 6.27 5.28
C TYR A 43 11.26 5.40 6.54
N THR A 44 11.66 6.00 7.64
CA THR A 44 11.63 5.43 8.99
C THR A 44 10.29 5.73 9.68
N SER A 45 10.08 5.14 10.86
CA SER A 45 8.93 5.47 11.70
C SER A 45 8.94 6.93 12.14
N ASP A 46 10.12 7.53 12.34
CA ASP A 46 10.26 8.93 12.72
C ASP A 46 9.85 9.87 11.57
N ASP A 47 10.21 9.52 10.33
CA ASP A 47 9.78 10.28 9.15
C ASP A 47 8.24 10.26 9.00
N ILE A 48 7.61 9.11 9.24
CA ILE A 48 6.15 8.99 9.20
C ILE A 48 5.52 9.83 10.31
N GLN A 49 6.09 9.81 11.52
CA GLN A 49 5.61 10.59 12.65
C GLN A 49 5.69 12.10 12.37
N LEU A 50 6.75 12.56 11.72
CA LEU A 50 6.88 13.95 11.28
C LEU A 50 5.76 14.35 10.32
N VAL A 51 5.39 13.48 9.38
CA VAL A 51 4.24 13.72 8.49
C VAL A 51 2.92 13.79 9.27
N VAL A 52 2.72 12.92 10.27
CA VAL A 52 1.52 12.97 11.13
C VAL A 52 1.39 14.33 11.83
N GLU A 53 2.49 14.82 12.37
CA GLU A 53 2.53 16.09 13.08
C GLU A 53 2.25 17.27 12.15
N GLU A 54 2.83 17.26 10.94
CA GLU A 54 2.58 18.30 9.95
C GLU A 54 1.15 18.30 9.44
N CYS A 55 0.57 17.13 9.18
CA CYS A 55 -0.84 16.97 8.83
C CYS A 55 -1.78 17.53 9.91
N ALA A 56 -1.43 17.33 11.18
CA ALA A 56 -2.20 17.85 12.31
C ALA A 56 -2.17 19.39 12.38
N ARG A 57 -1.03 20.00 12.04
CA ARG A 57 -0.84 21.46 12.02
C ARG A 57 -1.55 22.13 10.85
N ASP A 58 -1.38 21.60 9.64
CA ASP A 58 -1.79 22.27 8.40
C ASP A 58 -3.12 21.73 7.82
N ARG A 59 -3.77 20.78 8.51
CA ARG A 59 -5.02 20.11 8.08
C ARG A 59 -4.92 19.46 6.70
N ARG A 60 -3.72 18.98 6.36
CA ARG A 60 -3.40 18.28 5.12
C ARG A 60 -3.61 16.78 5.28
N GLU A 61 -3.94 16.09 4.18
CA GLU A 61 -4.03 14.63 4.19
C GLU A 61 -2.63 14.03 4.04
N GLY A 62 -2.31 12.97 4.78
CA GLY A 62 -0.96 12.41 4.80
C GLY A 62 -0.54 11.85 3.44
N PHE A 63 -1.51 11.41 2.63
CA PHE A 63 -1.23 11.00 1.26
C PHE A 63 -0.79 12.16 0.35
N GLU A 64 -1.29 13.38 0.55
CA GLU A 64 -0.85 14.54 -0.23
C GLU A 64 0.61 14.86 0.06
N VAL A 65 0.99 14.87 1.34
CA VAL A 65 2.38 15.07 1.78
C VAL A 65 3.29 13.97 1.22
N LEU A 66 2.85 12.71 1.31
CA LEU A 66 3.60 11.58 0.74
C LEU A 66 3.86 11.74 -0.76
N VAL A 67 2.86 12.16 -1.54
CA VAL A 67 3.03 12.33 -2.99
C VAL A 67 3.97 13.49 -3.33
N GLU A 68 3.90 14.59 -2.59
CA GLU A 68 4.83 15.72 -2.77
C GLU A 68 6.27 15.32 -2.46
N GLU A 69 6.49 14.63 -1.34
CA GLU A 69 7.81 14.16 -0.94
C GLU A 69 8.32 13.04 -1.85
N TRP A 70 7.60 11.92 -1.93
CA TRP A 70 8.05 10.74 -2.66
C TRP A 70 8.05 10.96 -4.17
N GLY A 71 7.01 11.62 -4.70
CA GLY A 71 6.86 11.94 -6.12
C GLY A 71 7.96 12.85 -6.66
N THR A 72 8.63 13.60 -5.79
CA THR A 72 9.78 14.45 -6.13
C THR A 72 11.11 13.95 -5.56
N SER A 73 11.16 12.71 -5.06
CA SER A 73 12.37 12.11 -4.50
C SER A 73 13.24 11.42 -5.57
N GLY A 74 14.56 11.34 -5.31
CA GLY A 74 15.51 10.56 -6.12
C GLY A 74 15.82 11.13 -7.51
N ARG A 75 16.66 10.43 -8.28
CA ARG A 75 16.95 10.79 -9.70
C ARG A 75 15.87 10.27 -10.66
N LYS A 76 15.40 9.04 -10.42
CA LYS A 76 14.29 8.43 -11.15
C LYS A 76 13.02 8.62 -10.31
N ARG A 77 11.98 9.19 -10.91
CA ARG A 77 10.71 9.48 -10.24
C ARG A 77 9.85 8.22 -10.13
N PRO A 78 9.09 8.06 -9.02
CA PRO A 78 8.09 7.01 -8.95
C PRO A 78 6.97 7.24 -9.95
N THR A 79 6.44 6.15 -10.46
CA THR A 79 5.33 6.10 -11.41
C THR A 79 4.03 5.75 -10.69
N LEU A 80 2.90 5.89 -11.40
CA LEU A 80 1.62 5.44 -10.87
C LEU A 80 1.59 3.92 -10.65
N GLN A 81 2.31 3.15 -11.48
CA GLN A 81 2.42 1.70 -11.32
C GLN A 81 3.18 1.33 -10.04
N ASP A 82 4.21 2.08 -9.67
CA ASP A 82 4.93 1.86 -8.39
C ASP A 82 3.98 2.02 -7.19
N LEU A 83 3.10 3.02 -7.25
CA LEU A 83 2.08 3.22 -6.22
C LEU A 83 1.08 2.07 -6.19
N VAL A 84 0.58 1.62 -7.34
CA VAL A 84 -0.33 0.45 -7.43
C VAL A 84 0.32 -0.79 -6.81
N ASN A 85 1.57 -1.08 -7.16
CA ASN A 85 2.32 -2.21 -6.62
C ASN A 85 2.46 -2.13 -5.09
N LEU A 86 2.72 -0.94 -4.53
CA LEU A 86 2.79 -0.73 -3.07
C LEU A 86 1.43 -0.94 -2.40
N LEU A 87 0.35 -0.46 -3.02
CA LEU A 87 -1.02 -0.60 -2.51
C LEU A 87 -1.46 -2.06 -2.48
N GLU A 88 -1.18 -2.82 -3.54
CA GLU A 88 -1.42 -4.27 -3.59
C GLU A 88 -0.62 -5.00 -2.51
N ARG A 89 0.66 -4.65 -2.35
CA ARG A 89 1.52 -5.25 -1.32
C ARG A 89 1.04 -4.94 0.10
N ALA A 90 0.42 -3.78 0.30
CA ALA A 90 -0.22 -3.39 1.55
C ALA A 90 -1.65 -3.93 1.70
N LYS A 91 -2.17 -4.66 0.71
CA LYS A 91 -3.56 -5.14 0.66
C LYS A 91 -4.61 -4.02 0.74
N LEU A 92 -4.26 -2.82 0.28
CA LEU A 92 -5.16 -1.66 0.26
C LEU A 92 -6.04 -1.68 -0.99
N TYR A 93 -6.80 -2.76 -1.17
CA TYR A 93 -7.47 -3.09 -2.43
C TYR A 93 -8.49 -2.04 -2.89
N ARG A 94 -9.16 -1.35 -1.98
CA ARG A 94 -10.07 -0.25 -2.35
C ARG A 94 -9.34 0.90 -3.05
N ALA A 95 -8.12 1.20 -2.63
CA ALA A 95 -7.29 2.21 -3.26
C ALA A 95 -6.72 1.71 -4.60
N VAL A 96 -6.36 0.42 -4.68
CA VAL A 96 -5.98 -0.24 -5.94
C VAL A 96 -7.11 -0.12 -6.96
N ASP A 97 -8.32 -0.61 -6.62
CA ASP A 97 -9.49 -0.56 -7.50
C ASP A 97 -9.80 0.87 -7.96
N TYR A 98 -9.69 1.84 -7.05
CA TYR A 98 -9.89 3.24 -7.41
C TYR A 98 -8.89 3.70 -8.47
N LEU A 99 -7.60 3.40 -8.29
CA LEU A 99 -6.58 3.79 -9.26
C LEU A 99 -6.72 3.04 -10.59
N THR A 100 -6.86 1.72 -10.57
CA THR A 100 -6.88 0.89 -11.78
C THR A 100 -8.16 1.12 -12.58
N VAL A 101 -9.31 1.20 -11.93
CA VAL A 101 -10.61 1.31 -12.62
C VAL A 101 -10.99 2.78 -12.87
N LYS A 102 -10.87 3.66 -11.87
CA LYS A 102 -11.39 5.04 -11.98
C LYS A 102 -10.39 6.03 -12.53
N VAL A 103 -9.10 5.83 -12.33
CA VAL A 103 -8.05 6.76 -12.80
C VAL A 103 -7.43 6.25 -14.10
N LEU A 104 -7.15 4.96 -14.20
CA LEU A 104 -6.48 4.35 -15.35
C LEU A 104 -7.44 3.77 -16.41
N ASN A 105 -8.76 3.77 -16.15
CA ASN A 105 -9.78 3.16 -17.03
C ASN A 105 -9.48 1.69 -17.40
N GLY A 106 -8.80 0.97 -16.51
CA GLY A 106 -8.55 -0.47 -16.65
C GLY A 106 -9.67 -1.32 -16.09
N GLU A 107 -9.48 -2.63 -16.13
CA GLU A 107 -10.38 -3.59 -15.50
C GLU A 107 -10.02 -3.77 -14.01
N PRO A 108 -11.02 -4.06 -13.14
CA PRO A 108 -10.74 -4.45 -11.76
C PRO A 108 -9.87 -5.71 -11.75
N GLN A 109 -8.84 -5.74 -10.90
CA GLN A 109 -8.02 -6.94 -10.77
C GLN A 109 -8.83 -8.10 -10.20
N SER A 110 -8.75 -9.28 -10.82
CA SER A 110 -9.22 -10.51 -10.21
C SER A 110 -8.38 -10.79 -8.97
N ARG A 111 -9.04 -10.88 -7.82
CA ARG A 111 -8.40 -11.33 -6.57
C ARG A 111 -8.44 -12.86 -6.58
N ASP A 112 -7.66 -13.49 -7.46
CA ASP A 112 -7.76 -14.94 -7.68
C ASP A 112 -7.30 -15.77 -6.45
N GLN A 113 -8.20 -16.66 -6.03
CA GLN A 113 -8.10 -17.99 -5.39
C GLN A 113 -7.33 -18.17 -4.07
N SER A 114 -6.35 -17.33 -3.73
CA SER A 114 -5.50 -17.57 -2.55
C SER A 114 -6.24 -17.45 -1.21
N GLU A 115 -7.24 -16.58 -1.11
CA GLU A 115 -8.04 -16.45 0.11
C GLU A 115 -9.03 -17.60 0.26
N GLU A 116 -9.73 -18.01 -0.80
CA GLU A 116 -10.59 -19.21 -0.80
C GLU A 116 -9.79 -20.47 -0.44
N GLU A 117 -8.61 -20.67 -1.02
CA GLU A 117 -7.75 -21.80 -0.67
C GLU A 117 -7.27 -21.76 0.79
N LEU A 118 -7.06 -20.56 1.35
CA LEU A 118 -6.71 -20.38 2.76
C LEU A 118 -7.91 -20.68 3.69
N PHE A 119 -9.11 -20.25 3.32
CA PHE A 119 -10.34 -20.58 4.03
C PHE A 119 -10.61 -22.08 4.00
N ASP A 120 -10.49 -22.72 2.82
CA ASP A 120 -10.64 -24.17 2.66
C ASP A 120 -9.62 -24.95 3.51
N LYS A 121 -8.36 -24.50 3.54
CA LYS A 121 -7.31 -25.11 4.39
C LYS A 121 -7.63 -24.94 5.87
N LEU A 122 -8.11 -23.78 6.27
CA LEU A 122 -8.49 -23.50 7.66
C LEU A 122 -9.69 -24.34 8.09
N GLU A 123 -10.74 -24.44 7.27
CA GLU A 123 -11.92 -25.27 7.55
C GLU A 123 -11.56 -26.75 7.69
N ARG A 124 -10.71 -27.27 6.80
CA ARG A 124 -10.21 -28.65 6.89
C ARG A 124 -9.42 -28.90 8.18
N ALA A 125 -8.61 -27.92 8.61
CA ALA A 125 -7.85 -28.03 9.86
C ALA A 125 -8.77 -28.08 11.07
N ILE A 126 -9.81 -27.24 11.11
CA ILE A 126 -10.81 -27.19 12.20
C ILE A 126 -11.61 -28.50 12.26
N GLN A 127 -12.05 -29.03 11.12
CA GLN A 127 -12.82 -30.29 11.06
C GLN A 127 -12.00 -31.50 11.48
N ASN A 128 -10.69 -31.52 11.17
CA ASN A 128 -9.81 -32.61 11.61
C ASN A 128 -9.57 -32.58 13.12
N ASP A 129 -9.47 -31.41 13.72
CA ASP A 129 -9.27 -31.26 15.18
C ASP A 129 -10.51 -31.71 15.97
N GLN A 130 -11.72 -31.43 15.45
CA GLN A 130 -12.97 -31.89 16.08
C GLN A 130 -13.23 -33.41 15.98
N ARG A 131 -12.47 -34.15 15.17
CA ARG A 131 -12.60 -35.62 15.02
C ARG A 131 -11.63 -36.41 15.92
N VAL A 132 -10.75 -35.73 16.65
CA VAL A 132 -9.73 -36.33 17.54
C VAL A 132 -10.17 -36.34 19.02
N HIS A 133 -11.37 -35.83 19.30
CA HIS A 133 -12.06 -35.95 20.59
C HIS A 133 -13.35 -36.77 20.46
#